data_AF-A0A7V7ZAU6-F1
#
_entry.id   AF-A0A7V7ZAU6-F1
#
_cell.length_a   1.000
_cell.length_b   1.000
_cell.length_c   1.000
_cell.angle_alpha   90.00
_cell.angle_beta   90.00
_cell.angle_gamma   90.00
#
_symmetry.space_group_name_H-M   'P 1'
#
loop_
_entity.id
_entity.type
_entity.pdbx_description
1 polymer ?
#
loop_
_entity_poly.entity_id
_entity_poly.type
_entity_poly.pdbx_seq_one_letter_code
_entity_poly.pdbx_strand_id
1 'polypeptide(L)'
;MKKQKQEIAENQKSKTKAIKEHLKISVFLRFDQIEYLTKEHIELNNSNMSLVVRNAVDVFIEKEKKQKLAVLKKIIGNDVYEKLSQLSIEYEKEIEATIIELIELNFSANAQNKKVIIDQFDWKV
;
A
#
# COMPACT_ATOMS: atom_id res chain seq x y z
N MET A 1 -26.93 37.85 19.84
CA MET A 1 -25.70 37.02 19.75
C MET A 1 -25.90 35.55 20.18
N LYS A 2 -27.01 34.88 19.82
CA LYS A 2 -27.23 33.45 20.14
C LYS A 2 -27.44 32.55 18.92
N LYS A 3 -27.46 33.08 17.70
CA LYS A 3 -27.72 32.31 16.47
C LYS A 3 -26.49 31.93 15.64
N GLN A 4 -25.31 32.53 15.88
CA GLN A 4 -24.09 32.24 15.11
C GLN A 4 -23.18 31.16 15.73
N LYS A 5 -23.51 30.61 16.91
CA LYS A 5 -22.72 29.52 17.52
C LYS A 5 -23.27 28.12 17.21
N GLN A 6 -24.40 28.01 16.52
CA GLN A 6 -25.02 26.72 16.19
C GLN A 6 -24.60 26.20 14.82
N GLU A 7 -24.29 27.07 13.86
CA GLU A 7 -23.86 26.66 12.50
C GLU A 7 -22.41 26.14 12.42
N ILE A 8 -21.55 26.41 13.41
CA ILE A 8 -20.16 25.90 13.40
C ILE A 8 -20.08 24.48 14.00
N ALA A 9 -21.08 24.06 14.80
CA ALA A 9 -21.07 22.74 15.44
C ALA A 9 -21.65 21.62 14.56
N GLU A 10 -22.43 21.95 13.53
CA GLU A 10 -23.02 20.94 12.63
C GLU A 10 -22.11 20.61 11.43
N ASN A 11 -21.20 21.53 11.05
CA ASN A 11 -20.36 21.36 9.86
C ASN A 11 -19.02 20.62 10.07
N GLN A 12 -18.77 20.08 11.27
CA GLN A 12 -17.56 19.27 11.57
C GLN A 12 -17.86 17.82 11.95
N LYS A 13 -19.11 17.37 11.80
CA LYS A 13 -19.54 16.00 12.16
C LYS A 13 -19.75 15.07 10.95
N SER A 14 -19.29 15.45 9.77
CA SER A 14 -19.15 14.56 8.61
C SER A 14 -17.73 13.99 8.51
N LYS A 15 -17.13 13.57 9.64
CA LYS A 15 -16.12 12.51 9.58
C LYS A 15 -16.88 11.23 9.29
N THR A 16 -17.07 10.93 8.02
CA THR A 16 -17.52 9.62 7.54
C THR A 16 -16.56 8.59 8.14
N LYS A 17 -16.92 8.00 9.28
CA LYS A 17 -16.28 6.79 9.78
C LYS A 17 -16.52 5.79 8.66
N ALA A 18 -15.51 5.52 7.84
CA ALA A 18 -15.55 4.41 6.91
C ALA A 18 -15.86 3.17 7.75
N ILE A 19 -17.11 2.69 7.66
CA ILE A 19 -17.50 1.44 8.27
C ILE A 19 -16.73 0.40 7.45
N LYS A 20 -15.59 -0.05 7.98
CA LYS A 20 -14.85 -1.17 7.40
C LYS A 20 -15.75 -2.38 7.55
N GLU A 21 -16.46 -2.72 6.48
CA GLU A 21 -17.30 -3.89 6.43
C GLU A 21 -16.42 -5.14 6.59
N HIS A 22 -16.78 -6.00 7.54
CA HIS A 22 -16.03 -7.22 7.79
C HIS A 22 -16.49 -8.30 6.82
N LEU A 23 -15.66 -8.60 5.81
CA LEU A 23 -15.90 -9.72 4.90
C LEU A 23 -15.55 -11.04 5.60
N LYS A 24 -16.47 -12.03 5.55
CA LYS A 24 -16.23 -13.39 6.03
C LYS A 24 -16.02 -14.33 4.84
N ILE A 25 -14.90 -15.04 4.86
CA ILE A 25 -14.57 -16.07 3.87
C ILE A 25 -14.37 -17.42 4.56
N SER A 26 -14.62 -18.51 3.84
CA SER A 26 -14.34 -19.88 4.31
C SER A 26 -13.14 -20.43 3.54
N VAL A 27 -12.22 -21.07 4.24
CA VAL A 27 -10.99 -21.64 3.67
C VAL A 27 -10.85 -23.06 4.16
N PHE A 28 -10.49 -23.97 3.26
CA PHE A 28 -10.20 -25.36 3.60
C PHE A 28 -8.72 -25.52 3.90
N LEU A 29 -8.42 -26.05 5.07
CA LEU A 29 -7.07 -26.42 5.51
C LEU A 29 -7.03 -27.92 5.74
N ARG A 30 -5.84 -28.51 5.62
CA ARG A 30 -5.66 -29.91 5.99
C ARG A 30 -5.83 -30.09 7.50
N PHE A 31 -6.21 -31.29 7.91
CA PHE A 31 -6.47 -31.59 9.32
C PHE A 31 -5.24 -31.35 10.20
N ASP A 32 -4.05 -31.77 9.77
CA ASP A 32 -2.77 -31.56 10.47
C ASP A 32 -2.48 -30.07 10.71
N GLN A 33 -2.82 -29.21 9.75
CA GLN A 33 -2.63 -27.77 9.86
C GLN A 33 -3.61 -27.14 10.86
N ILE A 34 -4.87 -27.59 10.87
CA ILE A 34 -5.88 -27.12 11.83
C ILE A 34 -5.49 -27.53 13.24
N GLU A 35 -5.06 -28.78 13.43
CA GLU A 35 -4.62 -29.30 14.73
C GLU A 35 -3.42 -28.51 15.26
N TYR A 36 -2.39 -28.30 14.42
CA TYR A 36 -1.23 -27.50 14.77
C TYR A 36 -1.61 -26.07 15.19
N LEU A 37 -2.42 -25.37 14.37
CA LEU A 37 -2.85 -24.01 14.69
C LEU A 37 -3.67 -23.94 15.98
N THR A 38 -4.48 -24.96 16.24
CA THR A 38 -5.33 -25.02 17.44
C THR A 38 -4.48 -25.18 18.69
N LYS A 39 -3.58 -26.18 18.73
CA LYS A 39 -2.72 -26.44 19.88
C LYS A 39 -1.73 -25.31 20.14
N GLU A 40 -0.96 -24.93 19.12
CA GLU A 40 0.19 -24.05 19.29
C GLU A 40 -0.18 -22.56 19.37
N HIS A 41 -1.28 -22.15 18.75
CA HIS A 41 -1.60 -20.73 18.59
C HIS A 41 -2.94 -20.31 19.20
N ILE A 42 -3.91 -21.21 19.33
CA ILE A 42 -5.22 -20.91 19.91
C ILE A 42 -5.25 -21.24 21.41
N GLU A 43 -5.02 -22.50 21.77
CA GLU A 43 -5.13 -22.98 23.15
C GLU A 43 -4.09 -22.35 24.07
N LEU A 44 -2.83 -22.30 23.64
CA LEU A 44 -1.73 -21.71 24.43
C LEU A 44 -1.90 -20.20 24.69
N ASN A 45 -2.55 -19.48 23.77
CA ASN A 45 -2.64 -18.02 23.82
C ASN A 45 -4.05 -17.50 24.13
N ASN A 46 -5.00 -18.40 24.44
CA ASN A 46 -6.43 -18.06 24.58
C ASN A 46 -6.94 -17.18 23.41
N SER A 47 -6.62 -17.61 22.18
CA SER A 47 -6.91 -16.86 20.94
C SER A 47 -8.06 -17.48 20.17
N ASN A 48 -8.27 -17.07 18.92
CA ASN A 48 -9.19 -17.74 18.00
C ASN A 48 -8.58 -17.84 16.59
N MET A 49 -9.07 -18.80 15.81
CA MET A 49 -8.54 -19.11 14.48
C MET A 49 -8.55 -17.90 13.54
N SER A 50 -9.65 -17.14 13.52
CA SER A 50 -9.79 -15.97 12.65
C SER A 50 -8.75 -14.89 12.96
N LEU A 51 -8.41 -14.69 14.23
CA LEU A 51 -7.41 -13.72 14.65
C LEU A 51 -5.99 -14.20 14.31
N VAL A 52 -5.68 -15.47 14.58
CA VAL A 52 -4.38 -16.08 14.25
C VAL A 52 -4.11 -15.99 12.74
N VAL A 53 -5.10 -16.38 11.92
CA VAL A 53 -4.98 -16.34 10.46
C VAL A 53 -4.87 -14.89 9.96
N ARG A 54 -5.67 -13.96 10.50
CA ARG A 54 -5.58 -12.54 10.12
C ARG A 54 -4.19 -11.97 10.39
N ASN A 55 -3.65 -12.21 11.58
CA ASN A 55 -2.32 -11.73 11.94
C ASN A 55 -1.24 -12.34 11.04
N ALA A 56 -1.34 -13.63 10.71
CA ALA A 56 -0.41 -14.28 9.80
C ALA A 56 -0.47 -13.69 8.39
N VAL A 57 -1.67 -13.40 7.89
CA VAL A 57 -1.88 -12.72 6.59
C VAL A 57 -1.32 -11.30 6.61
N ASP A 58 -1.56 -10.53 7.67
CA ASP A 58 -1.01 -9.17 7.82
C ASP A 58 0.52 -9.19 7.79
N VAL A 59 1.15 -10.11 8.52
CA VAL A 59 2.62 -10.28 8.51
C VAL A 59 3.13 -10.69 7.12
N PHE A 60 2.42 -11.58 6.42
CA PHE A 60 2.77 -11.98 5.07
C PHE A 60 2.73 -10.80 4.10
N ILE A 61 1.64 -10.02 4.11
CA ILE A 61 1.47 -8.82 3.28
C ILE A 61 2.58 -7.81 3.57
N GLU A 62 2.86 -7.53 4.85
CA GLU A 62 3.92 -6.58 5.22
C GLU A 62 5.32 -7.06 4.81
N LYS A 63 5.58 -8.37 4.90
CA LYS A 63 6.82 -8.96 4.41
C LYS A 63 6.94 -8.81 2.89
N GLU A 64 5.88 -9.09 2.14
CA GLU A 64 5.84 -8.94 0.69
C GLU A 64 6.05 -7.48 0.27
N LYS A 65 5.36 -6.54 0.92
CA LYS A 65 5.55 -5.09 0.70
C LYS A 65 7.00 -4.67 0.95
N LYS A 66 7.61 -5.10 2.06
CA LYS A 66 9.02 -4.80 2.36
C LYS A 66 9.96 -5.35 1.29
N GLN A 67 9.69 -6.55 0.77
CA GLN A 67 10.46 -7.14 -0.31
C GLN A 67 10.32 -6.36 -1.62
N LYS A 68 9.08 -6.04 -2.03
CA LYS A 68 8.81 -5.20 -3.21
C LYS A 68 9.47 -3.83 -3.09
N LEU A 69 9.36 -3.20 -1.93
CA LEU A 69 10.02 -1.94 -1.63
C LEU A 69 11.54 -2.03 -1.75
N ALA A 70 12.15 -3.09 -1.21
CA ALA A 70 13.59 -3.30 -1.32
C ALA A 70 14.04 -3.49 -2.77
N VAL A 71 13.27 -4.21 -3.58
CA VAL A 71 13.53 -4.36 -5.03
C VAL A 71 13.39 -3.01 -5.73
N LEU A 72 12.33 -2.25 -5.45
CA LEU A 72 12.13 -0.92 -6.03
C LEU A 72 13.31 0.00 -5.69
N LYS A 73 13.68 0.10 -4.41
CA LYS A 73 14.85 0.88 -3.95
C LYS A 73 16.16 0.47 -4.64
N LYS A 74 16.34 -0.82 -4.98
CA LYS A 74 17.49 -1.29 -5.76
C LYS A 74 17.45 -0.86 -7.23
N ILE A 75 16.28 -0.84 -7.85
CA ILE A 75 16.12 -0.49 -9.27
C ILE A 75 16.29 1.01 -9.49
N ILE A 76 15.59 1.83 -8.71
CA ILE A 76 15.58 3.30 -8.91
C ILE A 76 16.62 4.03 -8.05
N GLY A 77 17.19 3.36 -7.04
CA GLY A 77 18.11 3.97 -6.08
C GLY A 77 17.38 4.63 -4.90
N ASN A 78 18.03 4.64 -3.72
CA ASN A 78 17.44 5.20 -2.49
C ASN A 78 17.11 6.69 -2.61
N ASP A 79 18.00 7.50 -3.15
CA ASP A 79 17.80 8.96 -3.25
C ASP A 79 16.62 9.33 -4.14
N VAL A 80 16.39 8.55 -5.21
CA VAL A 80 15.25 8.74 -6.12
C VAL A 80 13.97 8.29 -5.46
N TYR A 81 14.00 7.16 -4.73
CA TYR A 81 12.84 6.69 -3.97
C TYR A 81 12.39 7.73 -2.93
N GLU A 82 13.30 8.30 -2.14
CA GLU A 82 12.92 9.28 -1.10
C GLU A 82 12.31 10.54 -1.72
N LYS A 83 12.83 11.02 -2.85
CA LYS A 83 12.22 12.13 -3.60
C LYS A 83 10.83 11.79 -4.11
N LEU A 84 10.65 10.60 -4.69
CA LEU A 84 9.33 10.13 -5.15
C LEU A 84 8.35 9.94 -4.00
N SER A 85 8.83 9.50 -2.84
CA SER A 85 8.00 9.38 -1.63
C SER A 85 7.54 10.75 -1.12
N GLN A 86 8.40 11.77 -1.18
CA GLN A 86 8.03 13.15 -0.84
C GLN A 86 6.99 13.71 -1.81
N LEU A 87 7.21 13.54 -3.12
CA LEU A 87 6.25 13.96 -4.15
C LEU A 87 4.92 13.22 -4.02
N SER A 88 4.95 11.91 -3.77
CA SER A 88 3.76 11.08 -3.52
C SER A 88 2.91 11.62 -2.37
N ILE A 89 3.54 12.05 -1.28
CA ILE A 89 2.85 12.69 -0.14
C ILE A 89 2.27 14.04 -0.55
N GLU A 90 3.03 14.86 -1.28
CA GLU A 90 2.59 16.18 -1.75
C GLU A 90 1.37 16.10 -2.69
N TYR A 91 1.31 15.06 -3.53
CA TYR A 91 0.20 14.83 -4.46
C TYR A 91 -0.91 13.93 -3.91
N GLU A 92 -0.82 13.46 -2.65
CA GLU A 92 -1.72 12.46 -2.04
C GLU A 92 -1.94 11.20 -2.92
N LYS A 93 -0.93 10.81 -3.70
CA LYS A 93 -0.97 9.68 -4.63
C LYS A 93 0.00 8.59 -4.20
N GLU A 94 -0.25 7.34 -4.58
CA GLU A 94 0.73 6.27 -4.39
C GLU A 94 1.96 6.49 -5.29
N ILE A 95 3.14 6.09 -4.81
CA ILE A 95 4.42 6.26 -5.54
C ILE A 95 4.36 5.65 -6.95
N GLU A 96 3.69 4.50 -7.14
CA GLU A 96 3.50 3.90 -8.47
C GLU A 96 2.72 4.83 -9.41
N ALA A 97 1.65 5.47 -8.92
CA ALA A 97 0.88 6.45 -9.69
C ALA A 97 1.71 7.70 -10.01
N THR A 98 2.52 8.18 -9.05
CA THR A 98 3.46 9.30 -9.26
C THR A 98 4.53 8.96 -10.30
N ILE A 99 5.07 7.73 -10.30
CA ILE A 99 6.04 7.27 -11.31
C ILE A 99 5.39 7.24 -12.70
N ILE A 100 4.19 6.67 -12.83
CA ILE A 100 3.46 6.61 -14.10
C ILE A 100 3.20 8.02 -14.63
N GLU A 101 2.70 8.91 -13.78
CA GLU A 101 2.42 10.31 -14.15
C GLU A 101 3.69 11.06 -14.57
N LEU A 102 4.82 10.86 -13.87
CA LEU A 102 6.10 11.45 -14.27
C LEU A 102 6.63 10.89 -15.59
N ILE A 103 6.42 9.60 -15.87
CA ILE A 103 6.74 9.00 -17.17
C ILE A 103 5.85 9.63 -18.26
N GLU A 104 4.54 9.72 -18.03
CA GLU A 104 3.59 10.31 -18.98
C GLU A 104 3.87 11.78 -19.26
N LEU A 105 4.21 12.56 -18.23
CA LEU A 105 4.61 13.98 -18.36
C LEU A 105 5.94 14.11 -19.13
N ASN A 106 6.93 13.25 -18.87
CA ASN A 106 8.18 13.25 -19.64
C ASN A 106 7.97 12.82 -21.10
N PHE A 107 7.13 11.82 -21.36
CA PHE A 107 6.77 11.43 -22.73
C PHE A 107 5.99 12.53 -23.46
N SER A 108 5.07 13.21 -22.77
CA SER A 108 4.29 14.32 -23.33
C SER A 108 5.14 15.56 -23.60
N ALA A 109 6.12 15.85 -22.75
CA ALA A 109 7.10 16.92 -22.96
C ALA A 109 8.07 16.60 -24.11
N ASN A 110 8.48 15.34 -24.25
CA ASN A 110 9.33 14.87 -25.34
C ASN A 110 8.60 14.75 -26.69
N ALA A 111 7.27 14.75 -26.72
CA ALA A 111 6.50 14.79 -27.97
C ALA A 111 6.66 16.13 -28.73
N GLN A 112 7.06 17.21 -28.06
CA GLN A 112 7.35 18.50 -28.72
C GLN A 112 8.81 18.65 -29.19
N ASN A 113 9.71 17.72 -28.83
CA ASN A 113 11.10 17.74 -29.29
C ASN A 113 11.46 16.47 -30.06
N LYS A 114 11.41 16.62 -31.39
CA LYS A 114 12.02 15.81 -32.46
C LYS A 114 12.98 14.68 -32.00
N LYS A 115 12.72 13.48 -32.53
CA LYS A 115 13.67 12.40 -32.89
C LYS A 115 15.01 12.46 -32.14
N VAL A 116 15.07 11.86 -30.97
CA VAL A 116 16.32 11.36 -30.42
C VAL A 116 16.19 9.84 -30.39
N ILE A 117 17.07 9.18 -31.14
CA ILE A 117 17.30 7.74 -31.07
C ILE A 117 17.63 7.44 -29.61
N ILE A 118 16.73 6.74 -28.91
CA ILE A 118 17.10 6.08 -27.66
C ILE A 118 17.97 4.91 -28.10
N ASP A 119 19.27 5.17 -28.14
CA ASP A 119 20.26 4.12 -28.29
C ASP A 119 20.10 3.15 -27.12
N GLN A 120 20.30 1.91 -27.49
CA GLN A 120 20.04 0.69 -26.77
C GLN A 120 20.70 0.75 -25.37
N PHE A 121 19.96 0.38 -24.31
CA PHE A 121 20.55 0.07 -23.02
C PHE A 121 21.58 -1.06 -23.21
N ASP A 122 22.86 -0.72 -23.29
CA ASP A 122 23.98 -1.65 -23.41
C ASP A 122 24.24 -2.29 -22.04
N TRP A 123 23.62 -3.45 -21.80
CA TRP A 123 23.94 -4.30 -20.66
C TRP A 123 25.27 -5.01 -20.95
N LYS A 124 26.39 -4.42 -20.50
CA LYS A 124 27.64 -5.16 -20.43
C LYS A 124 27.65 -6.03 -19.17
N VAL A 125 27.39 -7.32 -19.39
CA VAL A 125 27.84 -8.45 -18.54
C VAL A 125 29.31 -8.70 -18.81
#